data_AF-A0A523PMP4-F1
#
_entry.id   AF-A0A523PMP4-F1
#
_cell.length_a   1.000
_cell.length_b   1.000
_cell.length_c   1.000
_cell.angle_alpha   90.00
_cell.angle_beta   90.00
_cell.angle_gamma   90.00
#
_symmetry.space_group_name_H-M   'P 1'
#
loop_
_entity.id
_entity.type
_entity.pdbx_description
1 polymer ?
#
loop_
_entity_poly.entity_id
_entity_poly.type
_entity_poly.pdbx_seq_one_letter_code
_entity_poly.pdbx_strand_id
1 'polypeptide(L)'
;MQRIVVLLLICSLAPASFASAPSVDPELKTLLKQAASEANGFTDRFDAWVWLADMSGRLEKKIPDANFRIDLLKSAHREAIRVKLKPELVLAVIEVESNFDPFAISSAGARGLMQIMPFWLKEIGRPSDNLFQSNTNLRYGCTILRYYLDKENGNRIRALARYNGSLGRRGYPARVFHLWNTRWFPQ
;
A
#
# COMPACT_ATOMS: atom_id res chain seq x y z
N MET A 1 -55.53 -49.24 17.99
CA MET A 1 -54.58 -48.52 18.86
C MET A 1 -53.24 -48.46 18.14
N GLN A 2 -52.91 -47.35 17.47
CA GLN A 2 -51.70 -47.23 16.66
C GLN A 2 -50.85 -46.11 17.26
N ARG A 3 -49.73 -46.48 17.90
CA ARG A 3 -48.82 -45.56 18.58
C ARG A 3 -47.92 -44.90 17.54
N ILE A 4 -48.08 -43.60 17.35
CA ILE A 4 -47.14 -42.74 16.62
C ILE A 4 -45.89 -42.57 17.50
N VAL A 5 -44.73 -43.00 17.02
CA VAL A 5 -43.43 -42.70 17.63
C VAL A 5 -42.88 -41.47 16.93
N VAL A 6 -42.88 -40.33 17.62
CA VAL A 6 -42.20 -39.11 17.17
C VAL A 6 -40.73 -39.22 17.55
N LEU A 7 -39.86 -39.40 16.55
CA LEU A 7 -38.41 -39.36 16.72
C LEU A 7 -37.97 -37.89 16.74
N LEU A 8 -37.70 -37.34 17.92
CA LEU A 8 -37.10 -36.01 18.09
C LEU A 8 -35.60 -36.09 17.75
N LEU A 9 -35.26 -35.64 16.55
CA LEU A 9 -33.87 -35.48 16.11
C LEU A 9 -33.28 -34.24 16.80
N ILE A 10 -32.52 -34.44 17.89
CA ILE A 10 -31.78 -33.37 18.55
C ILE A 10 -30.54 -33.08 17.70
N CYS A 11 -30.62 -32.04 16.88
CA CYS A 11 -29.50 -31.52 16.10
C CYS A 11 -28.55 -30.79 17.06
N SER A 12 -27.47 -31.45 17.50
CA SER A 12 -26.42 -30.83 18.29
C SER A 12 -25.61 -29.86 17.43
N LEU A 13 -25.91 -28.56 17.52
CA LEU A 13 -25.04 -27.51 17.00
C LEU A 13 -23.74 -27.52 17.81
N ALA A 14 -22.66 -28.02 17.20
CA ALA A 14 -21.32 -27.76 17.71
C ALA A 14 -21.07 -26.24 17.64
N PRO A 15 -20.51 -25.61 18.69
CA PRO A 15 -20.15 -24.20 18.62
C PRO A 15 -19.09 -24.01 17.54
N ALA A 16 -19.35 -23.09 16.63
CA ALA A 16 -18.34 -22.63 15.69
C ALA A 16 -17.16 -22.05 16.49
N SER A 17 -16.00 -22.68 16.42
CA SER A 17 -14.75 -22.11 16.94
C SER A 17 -14.48 -20.81 16.18
N PHE A 18 -14.74 -19.68 16.82
CA PHE A 18 -14.18 -18.42 16.38
C PHE A 18 -12.66 -18.52 16.55
N ALA A 19 -11.93 -18.58 15.44
CA ALA A 19 -10.50 -18.41 15.45
C ALA A 19 -10.19 -17.09 16.17
N SER A 20 -9.40 -17.14 17.24
CA SER A 20 -8.97 -15.92 17.93
C SER A 20 -8.25 -15.04 16.92
N ALA A 21 -8.62 -13.76 16.85
CA ALA A 21 -7.86 -12.80 16.06
C ALA A 21 -6.37 -12.92 16.45
N PRO A 22 -5.44 -12.95 15.49
CA PRO A 22 -4.01 -13.07 15.79
C PRO A 22 -3.64 -11.98 16.81
N SER A 23 -2.96 -12.38 17.88
CA SER A 23 -2.51 -11.45 18.90
C SER A 23 -1.48 -10.51 18.28
N VAL A 24 -1.91 -9.29 17.96
CA VAL A 24 -1.01 -8.22 17.48
C VAL A 24 0.05 -7.99 18.55
N ASP A 25 1.32 -8.09 18.15
CA ASP A 25 2.47 -7.82 19.01
C ASP A 25 2.28 -6.49 19.79
N PRO A 26 2.41 -6.49 21.14
CA PRO A 26 2.25 -5.28 21.95
C PRO A 26 3.15 -4.11 21.55
N GLU A 27 4.37 -4.39 21.08
CA GLU A 27 5.29 -3.37 20.60
C GLU A 27 4.77 -2.74 19.30
N LEU A 28 4.44 -3.58 18.30
CA LEU A 28 3.79 -3.14 17.06
C LEU A 28 2.51 -2.33 17.33
N LYS A 29 1.66 -2.77 18.26
CA LYS A 29 0.44 -2.06 18.65
C LYS A 29 0.73 -0.66 19.20
N THR A 30 1.82 -0.51 19.95
CA THR A 30 2.24 0.78 20.50
C THR A 30 2.75 1.70 19.41
N LEU A 31 3.61 1.20 18.50
CA LEU A 31 4.10 1.94 17.33
C LEU A 31 2.95 2.41 16.43
N LEU A 32 1.96 1.55 16.17
CA LEU A 32 0.78 1.90 15.39
C LEU A 32 -0.05 3.01 16.04
N LYS A 33 -0.26 2.95 17.36
CA LYS A 33 -0.98 3.98 18.11
C LYS A 33 -0.27 5.32 18.06
N GLN A 34 1.06 5.33 18.23
CA GLN A 34 1.87 6.54 18.12
C GLN A 34 1.87 7.10 16.70
N ALA A 35 2.02 6.24 15.69
CA ALA A 35 1.96 6.65 14.30
C ALA A 35 0.63 7.32 13.94
N ALA A 36 -0.49 6.78 14.42
CA ALA A 36 -1.82 7.35 14.20
C ALA A 36 -2.02 8.69 14.93
N SER A 37 -1.43 8.89 16.12
CA SER A 37 -1.53 10.16 16.85
C SER A 37 -0.71 11.28 16.21
N GLU A 38 0.39 10.95 15.53
CA GLU A 38 1.27 11.88 14.82
C GLU A 38 0.83 12.21 13.39
N ALA A 39 -0.14 11.47 12.84
CA ALA A 39 -0.45 11.54 11.42
C ALA A 39 -1.29 12.78 11.06
N ASN A 40 -0.61 13.88 10.74
CA ASN A 40 -1.22 15.01 10.04
C ASN A 40 -1.64 14.57 8.62
N GLY A 41 -2.95 14.63 8.32
CA GLY A 41 -3.50 14.32 6.99
C GLY A 41 -4.60 13.25 6.95
N PHE A 42 -4.96 12.67 8.10
CA PHE A 42 -6.19 11.88 8.22
C PHE A 42 -7.34 12.77 8.70
N THR A 43 -8.48 12.69 8.03
CA THR A 43 -9.72 13.37 8.46
C THR A 43 -10.24 12.77 9.77
N ASP A 44 -9.95 11.48 10.01
CA ASP A 44 -10.23 10.74 11.25
C ASP A 44 -8.98 9.94 11.68
N ARG A 45 -8.50 10.16 12.91
CA ARG A 45 -7.34 9.45 13.49
C ARG A 45 -7.61 7.95 13.66
N PHE A 46 -8.88 7.53 13.77
CA PHE A 46 -9.25 6.13 13.86
C PHE A 46 -9.04 5.42 12.53
N ASP A 47 -9.49 6.00 11.42
CA ASP A 47 -9.27 5.47 10.06
C ASP A 47 -7.77 5.32 9.77
N ALA A 48 -6.96 6.26 10.25
CA ALA A 48 -5.51 6.19 10.17
C ALA A 48 -4.93 4.95 10.83
N TRP A 49 -5.39 4.70 12.06
CA TRP A 49 -4.92 3.59 12.86
C TRP A 49 -5.35 2.26 12.26
N VAL A 50 -6.61 2.14 11.82
CA VAL A 50 -7.13 0.93 11.16
C VAL A 50 -6.35 0.64 9.88
N TRP A 51 -6.15 1.65 9.04
CA TRP A 51 -5.39 1.51 7.80
C TRP A 51 -3.93 1.11 8.06
N LEU A 52 -3.25 1.78 9.00
CA LEU A 52 -1.87 1.47 9.35
C LEU A 52 -1.74 0.05 9.91
N ALA A 53 -2.66 -0.38 10.76
CA ALA A 53 -2.64 -1.71 11.35
C ALA A 53 -2.82 -2.80 10.28
N ASP A 54 -3.81 -2.64 9.41
CA ASP A 54 -4.08 -3.56 8.31
C ASP A 54 -2.89 -3.65 7.34
N MET A 55 -2.44 -2.50 6.81
CA MET A 55 -1.32 -2.47 5.86
C MET A 55 -0.01 -2.97 6.47
N SER A 56 0.25 -2.70 7.75
CA SER A 56 1.42 -3.21 8.46
C SER A 56 1.41 -4.73 8.56
N GLY A 57 0.26 -5.34 8.90
CA GLY A 57 0.10 -6.79 8.93
C GLY A 57 0.32 -7.42 7.55
N ARG A 58 -0.17 -6.79 6.48
CA ARG A 58 0.05 -7.28 5.10
C ARG A 58 1.52 -7.20 4.65
N LEU A 59 2.29 -6.26 5.18
CA LEU A 59 3.70 -6.05 4.85
C LEU A 59 4.69 -6.80 5.72
N GLU A 60 4.28 -7.31 6.89
CA GLU A 60 5.15 -7.92 7.89
C GLU A 60 6.13 -8.95 7.30
N LYS A 61 5.64 -9.84 6.43
CA LYS A 61 6.49 -10.87 5.80
C LYS A 61 7.52 -10.31 4.82
N LYS A 62 7.23 -9.19 4.16
CA LYS A 62 8.14 -8.55 3.18
C LYS A 62 9.12 -7.60 3.85
N ILE A 63 8.69 -6.94 4.92
CA ILE A 63 9.46 -5.95 5.66
C ILE A 63 9.36 -6.32 7.13
N PRO A 64 10.19 -7.21 7.67
CA PRO A 64 10.08 -7.67 9.07
C PRO A 64 10.30 -6.55 10.10
N ASP A 65 11.18 -5.59 9.81
CA ASP A 65 11.43 -4.42 10.66
C ASP A 65 10.17 -3.57 10.80
N ALA A 66 9.59 -3.56 12.00
CA ALA A 66 8.35 -2.84 12.30
C ALA A 66 8.53 -1.32 12.20
N ASN A 67 9.64 -0.76 12.67
CA ASN A 67 9.87 0.68 12.64
C ASN A 67 9.97 1.18 11.19
N PHE A 68 10.79 0.52 10.39
CA PHE A 68 10.92 0.87 8.98
C PHE A 68 9.60 0.66 8.22
N ARG A 69 8.86 -0.42 8.49
CA ARG A 69 7.55 -0.68 7.88
C ARG A 69 6.52 0.40 8.20
N ILE A 70 6.43 0.83 9.47
CA ILE A 70 5.52 1.89 9.90
C ILE A 70 5.91 3.24 9.28
N ASP A 71 7.19 3.59 9.29
CA ASP A 71 7.67 4.85 8.70
C ASP A 71 7.43 4.92 7.20
N LEU A 72 7.63 3.80 6.51
CA LEU A 72 7.33 3.67 5.09
C LEU A 72 5.84 3.89 4.81
N LEU A 73 4.96 3.24 5.57
CA LEU A 73 3.50 3.37 5.41
C LEU A 73 3.02 4.79 5.70
N LYS A 74 3.50 5.43 6.78
CA LYS A 74 3.21 6.84 7.09
C LYS A 74 3.61 7.75 5.93
N SER A 75 4.81 7.53 5.40
CA SER A 75 5.36 8.35 4.32
C SER A 75 4.61 8.16 3.01
N ALA A 76 4.28 6.91 2.65
CA ALA A 76 3.51 6.60 1.46
C ALA A 76 2.09 7.18 1.54
N HIS A 77 1.44 7.05 2.69
CA HIS A 77 0.12 7.64 2.93
C HIS A 77 0.17 9.17 2.80
N ARG A 78 1.07 9.83 3.52
CA ARG A 78 1.21 11.30 3.50
C ARG A 78 1.43 11.82 2.08
N GLU A 79 2.35 11.21 1.33
CA GLU A 79 2.66 11.66 -0.02
C GLU A 79 1.53 11.36 -1.01
N ALA A 80 0.82 10.23 -0.87
CA ALA A 80 -0.35 9.93 -1.68
C ALA A 80 -1.47 10.96 -1.47
N ILE A 81 -1.85 11.23 -0.22
CA ILE A 81 -2.93 12.16 0.12
C ILE A 81 -2.60 13.59 -0.35
N ARG A 82 -1.34 14.04 -0.18
CA ARG A 82 -0.89 15.36 -0.64
C ARG A 82 -1.22 15.63 -2.11
N VAL A 83 -1.14 14.62 -2.96
CA VAL A 83 -1.43 14.72 -4.40
C VAL A 83 -2.73 14.03 -4.81
N LYS A 84 -3.63 13.77 -3.85
CA LYS A 84 -4.96 13.17 -4.10
C LYS A 84 -4.88 11.82 -4.83
N LEU A 85 -3.87 11.02 -4.49
CA LEU A 85 -3.77 9.61 -4.88
C LEU A 85 -4.32 8.73 -3.75
N LYS A 86 -4.77 7.54 -4.13
CA LYS A 86 -5.12 6.50 -3.16
C LYS A 86 -3.83 5.86 -2.63
N PRO A 87 -3.60 5.81 -1.31
CA PRO A 87 -2.41 5.18 -0.73
C PRO A 87 -2.18 3.74 -1.21
N GLU A 88 -3.25 2.97 -1.40
CA GLU A 88 -3.20 1.58 -1.84
C GLU A 88 -2.72 1.43 -3.28
N LEU A 89 -3.04 2.40 -4.14
CA LEU A 89 -2.48 2.45 -5.50
C LEU A 89 -0.97 2.69 -5.43
N VAL A 90 -0.51 3.55 -4.51
CA VAL A 90 0.93 3.82 -4.33
C VAL A 90 1.64 2.57 -3.82
N LEU A 91 1.08 1.84 -2.84
CA LEU A 91 1.63 0.56 -2.37
C LEU A 91 1.70 -0.48 -3.50
N ALA A 92 0.67 -0.57 -4.34
CA ALA A 92 0.67 -1.46 -5.50
C ALA A 92 1.77 -1.10 -6.51
N VAL A 93 2.01 0.19 -6.77
CA VAL A 93 3.11 0.66 -7.63
C VAL A 93 4.46 0.30 -7.02
N ILE A 94 4.70 0.58 -5.73
CA ILE A 94 5.95 0.24 -5.04
C ILE A 94 6.24 -1.27 -5.13
N GLU A 95 5.21 -2.10 -4.95
CA GLU A 95 5.40 -3.55 -5.04
C GLU A 95 5.82 -3.99 -6.46
N VAL A 96 5.21 -3.41 -7.51
CA VAL A 96 5.61 -3.71 -8.90
C VAL A 96 7.01 -3.20 -9.22
N GLU A 97 7.37 -2.02 -8.73
CA GLU A 97 8.60 -1.33 -9.10
C GLU A 97 9.83 -1.86 -8.38
N SER A 98 9.75 -2.07 -7.07
CA SER A 98 10.91 -2.47 -6.26
C SER A 98 10.64 -3.60 -5.28
N ASN A 99 9.42 -4.11 -5.20
CA ASN A 99 9.01 -5.04 -4.14
C ASN A 99 9.36 -4.50 -2.74
N PHE A 100 9.19 -3.19 -2.54
CA PHE A 100 9.50 -2.45 -1.30
C PHE A 100 10.99 -2.33 -0.93
N ASP A 101 11.92 -2.61 -1.85
CA ASP A 101 13.34 -2.31 -1.65
C ASP A 101 13.63 -0.82 -1.90
N PRO A 102 14.08 -0.05 -0.88
CA PRO A 102 14.43 1.37 -1.04
C PRO A 102 15.76 1.60 -1.76
N PHE A 103 16.58 0.56 -1.92
CA PHE A 103 17.89 0.62 -2.58
C PHE A 103 17.90 0.01 -3.99
N ALA A 104 16.73 -0.43 -4.49
CA ALA A 104 16.61 -1.04 -5.80
C ALA A 104 17.14 -0.13 -6.93
N ILE A 105 17.88 -0.73 -7.87
CA ILE A 105 18.35 -0.07 -9.09
C ILE A 105 17.99 -0.96 -10.28
N SER A 106 17.21 -0.45 -11.23
CA SER A 106 16.94 -1.18 -12.48
C SER A 106 18.12 -1.09 -13.46
N SER A 107 18.10 -1.94 -14.48
CA SER A 107 19.08 -1.90 -15.58
C SER A 107 19.07 -0.58 -16.36
N ALA A 108 17.94 0.12 -16.40
CA ALA A 108 17.81 1.46 -17.00
C ALA A 108 18.30 2.59 -16.06
N GLY A 109 18.65 2.26 -14.81
CA GLY A 109 19.15 3.22 -13.83
C GLY A 109 18.06 3.90 -12.99
N ALA A 110 16.82 3.45 -13.04
CA ALA A 110 15.75 3.90 -12.14
C ALA A 110 16.04 3.45 -10.69
N ARG A 111 15.66 4.27 -9.69
CA ARG A 111 16.11 4.09 -8.30
C ARG A 111 14.99 4.08 -7.27
N GLY A 112 15.18 3.27 -6.24
CA GLY A 112 14.39 3.21 -5.01
C GLY A 112 12.97 2.68 -5.19
N LEU A 113 12.13 2.96 -4.19
CA LEU A 113 10.80 2.36 -3.99
C LEU A 113 9.87 2.42 -5.21
N MET A 114 9.79 3.58 -5.84
CA MET A 114 8.92 3.82 -6.99
C MET A 114 9.70 3.91 -8.31
N GLN A 115 10.96 3.44 -8.32
CA GLN A 115 11.86 3.40 -9.49
C GLN A 115 11.89 4.73 -10.25
N ILE A 116 12.35 5.79 -9.57
CA ILE A 116 12.43 7.13 -10.17
C ILE A 116 13.70 7.24 -10.99
N MET A 117 13.56 7.76 -12.21
CA MET A 117 14.70 8.02 -13.09
C MET A 117 15.51 9.24 -12.59
N PRO A 118 16.85 9.15 -12.53
CA PRO A 118 17.70 10.23 -12.00
C PRO A 118 17.57 11.58 -12.72
N PHE A 119 17.14 11.62 -13.98
CA PHE A 119 16.95 12.89 -14.68
C PHE A 119 15.90 13.78 -13.99
N TRP A 120 14.91 13.21 -13.30
CA TRP A 120 13.92 14.00 -12.55
C TRP A 120 14.53 14.87 -11.45
N LEU A 121 15.68 14.47 -10.89
CA LEU A 121 16.41 15.32 -9.93
C LEU A 121 16.87 16.63 -10.58
N LYS A 122 17.21 16.60 -11.87
CA LYS A 122 17.63 17.79 -12.64
C LYS A 122 16.43 18.66 -13.04
N GLU A 123 15.30 18.04 -13.34
CA GLU A 123 14.11 18.74 -13.82
C GLU A 123 13.30 19.41 -12.72
N ILE A 124 13.08 18.73 -11.59
CA ILE A 124 12.15 19.17 -10.55
C ILE A 124 12.71 19.06 -9.13
N GLY A 125 14.00 18.73 -9.01
CA GLY A 125 14.62 18.38 -7.75
C GLY A 125 15.51 19.42 -7.11
N ARG A 126 15.95 19.10 -5.89
CA ARG A 126 16.95 19.90 -5.15
C ARG A 126 18.32 19.22 -5.23
N PRO A 127 19.43 19.98 -5.18
CA PRO A 127 20.78 19.41 -5.23
C PRO A 127 21.08 18.36 -4.15
N SER A 128 20.42 18.45 -2.99
CA SER A 128 20.59 17.53 -1.86
C SER A 128 19.69 16.29 -1.92
N ASP A 129 18.80 16.19 -2.91
CA ASP A 129 17.81 15.11 -2.95
C ASP A 129 18.46 13.78 -3.32
N ASN A 130 18.11 12.73 -2.57
CA ASN A 130 18.60 11.37 -2.77
C ASN A 130 17.43 10.41 -3.02
N LEU A 131 17.40 9.76 -4.19
CA LEU A 131 16.34 8.83 -4.58
C LEU A 131 16.34 7.51 -3.78
N PHE A 132 17.36 7.21 -3.00
CA PHE A 132 17.37 6.08 -2.06
C PHE A 132 16.74 6.43 -0.70
N GLN A 133 16.46 7.71 -0.43
CA GLN A 133 15.69 8.10 0.74
C GLN A 133 14.19 7.93 0.45
N SER A 134 13.50 7.10 1.23
CA SER A 134 12.09 6.74 1.03
C SER A 134 11.18 7.97 0.89
N ASN A 135 11.34 8.97 1.76
CA ASN A 135 10.56 10.21 1.71
C ASN A 135 10.70 10.94 0.38
N THR A 136 11.93 11.15 -0.07
CA THR A 136 12.25 11.80 -1.34
C THR A 136 11.72 10.97 -2.52
N ASN A 137 11.94 9.65 -2.50
CA ASN A 137 11.48 8.77 -3.57
C ASN A 137 9.95 8.79 -3.73
N LEU A 138 9.22 8.65 -2.62
CA LEU A 138 7.76 8.68 -2.57
C LEU A 138 7.21 10.05 -3.00
N ARG A 139 7.85 11.14 -2.56
CA ARG A 139 7.50 12.51 -2.97
C ARG A 139 7.51 12.65 -4.49
N TYR A 140 8.58 12.18 -5.14
CA TYR A 140 8.74 12.27 -6.58
C TYR A 140 7.77 11.33 -7.29
N GLY A 141 7.73 10.05 -6.92
CA GLY A 141 6.87 9.06 -7.56
C GLY A 141 5.39 9.42 -7.50
N CYS A 142 4.90 9.86 -6.34
CA CYS A 142 3.51 10.31 -6.20
C CYS A 142 3.23 11.55 -7.06
N THR A 143 4.16 12.52 -7.10
CA THR A 143 4.01 13.74 -7.92
C THR A 143 3.97 13.41 -9.42
N ILE A 144 4.88 12.56 -9.89
CA ILE A 144 4.97 12.15 -11.30
C ILE A 144 3.72 11.32 -11.69
N LEU A 145 3.27 10.41 -10.84
CA LEU A 145 2.06 9.62 -11.08
C LEU A 145 0.81 10.52 -11.15
N ARG A 146 0.67 11.49 -10.24
CA ARG A 146 -0.41 12.49 -10.30
C ARG A 146 -0.35 13.28 -11.60
N TYR A 147 0.83 13.77 -11.98
CA TYR A 147 1.00 14.50 -13.24
C TYR A 147 0.50 13.69 -14.45
N TYR A 148 0.85 12.40 -14.53
CA TYR A 148 0.36 11.56 -15.63
C TYR A 148 -1.13 11.26 -15.55
N LEU A 149 -1.72 11.17 -14.37
CA LEU A 149 -3.17 11.06 -14.22
C LEU A 149 -3.89 12.31 -14.71
N ASP A 150 -3.38 13.51 -14.39
CA ASP A 150 -3.93 14.76 -14.91
C ASP A 150 -3.80 14.83 -16.43
N LYS A 151 -2.62 14.50 -16.97
CA LYS A 151 -2.34 14.49 -18.40
C LYS A 151 -3.21 13.51 -19.19
N GLU A 152 -3.65 12.44 -18.54
CA GLU A 152 -4.51 11.41 -19.13
C GLU A 152 -5.98 11.55 -18.71
N ASN A 153 -6.40 12.73 -18.24
CA ASN A 153 -7.78 13.06 -17.86
C ASN A 153 -8.39 12.03 -16.88
N GLY A 154 -7.60 11.57 -15.92
CA GLY A 154 -7.99 10.56 -14.94
C GLY A 154 -7.94 9.11 -15.43
N ASN A 155 -7.55 8.85 -16.68
CA ASN A 155 -7.40 7.49 -17.19
C ASN A 155 -6.18 6.81 -16.56
N ARG A 156 -6.44 6.04 -15.51
CA ARG A 156 -5.42 5.35 -14.71
C ARG A 156 -4.59 4.35 -15.51
N ILE A 157 -5.18 3.63 -16.47
CA ILE A 157 -4.44 2.67 -17.31
C ILE A 157 -3.38 3.40 -18.13
N ARG A 158 -3.77 4.50 -18.79
CA ARG A 158 -2.85 5.30 -19.61
C ARG A 158 -1.82 6.02 -18.75
N ALA A 159 -2.21 6.54 -17.59
CA ALA A 159 -1.30 7.20 -16.66
C ALA A 159 -0.21 6.24 -16.15
N LEU A 160 -0.58 5.03 -15.71
CA LEU A 160 0.37 4.00 -15.29
C LEU A 160 1.29 3.57 -16.45
N ALA A 161 0.73 3.42 -17.65
CA ALA A 161 1.54 3.11 -18.83
C ALA A 161 2.55 4.22 -19.13
N ARG A 162 2.20 5.50 -18.97
CA ARG A 162 3.16 6.61 -19.09
C ARG A 162 4.20 6.61 -17.98
N TYR A 163 3.78 6.40 -16.74
CA TYR A 163 4.65 6.40 -15.57
C TYR A 163 5.82 5.43 -15.76
N ASN A 164 5.52 4.21 -16.24
CA ASN A 164 6.51 3.18 -16.52
C ASN A 164 7.21 3.31 -17.89
N GLY A 165 6.74 4.19 -18.77
CA GLY A 165 7.28 4.35 -20.13
C GLY A 165 6.78 3.31 -21.15
N SER A 166 5.68 2.62 -20.86
CA SER A 166 5.07 1.58 -21.69
C SER A 166 3.77 2.03 -22.38
N LEU A 167 3.66 3.31 -22.76
CA LEU A 167 2.46 3.87 -23.40
C LEU A 167 2.01 3.01 -24.62
N GLY A 168 0.72 2.67 -24.65
CA GLY A 168 0.16 1.78 -25.67
C GLY A 168 0.18 0.29 -25.27
N ARG A 169 0.89 -0.09 -24.20
CA ARG A 169 0.89 -1.45 -23.64
C ARG A 169 0.06 -1.51 -22.35
N ARG A 170 -0.56 -2.66 -22.09
CA ARG A 170 -1.41 -2.88 -20.91
C ARG A 170 -0.77 -3.73 -19.82
N GLY A 171 0.39 -4.34 -20.09
CA GLY A 171 1.04 -5.28 -19.17
C GLY A 171 1.39 -4.67 -17.81
N TYR A 172 2.07 -3.53 -17.80
CA TYR A 172 2.42 -2.83 -16.55
C TYR A 172 1.17 -2.38 -15.77
N PRO A 173 0.21 -1.63 -16.37
CA PRO A 173 -1.02 -1.27 -15.66
C PRO A 173 -1.78 -2.46 -15.09
N ALA A 174 -1.87 -3.57 -15.85
CA ALA A 174 -2.56 -4.77 -15.40
C ALA A 174 -1.94 -5.38 -14.14
N ARG A 175 -0.60 -5.43 -14.03
CA ARG A 175 0.09 -5.90 -12.82
C ARG A 175 -0.22 -5.01 -11.61
N VAL A 176 -0.16 -3.69 -11.79
CA VAL A 176 -0.47 -2.73 -10.72
C VAL A 176 -1.92 -2.89 -10.26
N PHE A 177 -2.88 -2.95 -11.18
CA PHE A 177 -4.30 -3.15 -10.84
C PHE A 177 -4.57 -4.51 -10.18
N HIS A 178 -3.88 -5.56 -10.62
CA HIS A 178 -3.99 -6.86 -9.99
C HIS A 178 -3.59 -6.77 -8.51
N LEU A 179 -2.38 -6.29 -8.21
CA LEU A 179 -1.93 -6.15 -6.82
C LEU A 179 -2.80 -5.17 -6.03
N TRP A 180 -3.22 -4.08 -6.66
CA TRP A 180 -4.11 -3.13 -6.02
C TRP A 180 -5.41 -3.81 -5.57
N ASN A 181 -6.06 -4.58 -6.43
CA ASN A 181 -7.34 -5.23 -6.11
C ASN A 181 -7.20 -6.46 -5.20
N THR A 182 -6.09 -7.21 -5.28
CA THR A 182 -5.95 -8.48 -4.55
C THR A 182 -5.18 -8.37 -3.24
N ARG A 183 -4.26 -7.39 -3.12
CA ARG A 183 -3.41 -7.24 -1.93
C ARG A 183 -3.62 -5.94 -1.17
N TRP A 184 -3.91 -4.84 -1.85
CA TRP A 184 -3.84 -3.52 -1.23
C TRP A 184 -5.19 -2.85 -1.02
N PHE A 185 -6.23 -3.24 -1.76
CA PHE A 185 -7.57 -2.69 -1.56
C PHE A 185 -8.03 -3.03 -0.13
N PRO A 186 -8.62 -2.07 0.60
CA PRO A 186 -9.23 -2.34 1.89
C PRO A 186 -10.34 -3.37 1.66
N GLN A 187 -10.37 -4.42 2.47
CA GLN A 187 -11.38 -5.49 2.42
C GLN A 187 -12.51 -5.15 3.38
#